data_AF-A0A258NWU6-F1
#
_entry.id   AF-A0A258NWU6-F1
#
_cell.length_a   1.000
_cell.length_b   1.000
_cell.length_c   1.000
_cell.angle_alpha   90.00
_cell.angle_beta   90.00
_cell.angle_gamma   90.00
#
_symmetry.space_group_name_H-M   'P 1'
#
loop_
_entity.id
_entity.type
_entity.pdbx_description
1 polymer ?
#
loop_
_entity_poly.entity_id
_entity_poly.type
_entity_poly.pdbx_seq_one_letter_code
_entity_poly.pdbx_strand_id
1 'polypeptide(L)'
;MFYLVHEGGQFRTRVAKASDPAATWVESTSYILLPKFPDDLINVSDFGFVEFNGVTYALYSVGDQTTSMDVKRVWWTQTQNQFLAAIP
;
A
#
# COMPACT_ATOMS: atom_id res chain seq x y z
N MET A 1 5.92 -7.87 -1.43
CA MET A 1 5.44 -7.66 -0.04
C MET A 1 5.19 -6.18 0.16
N PHE A 2 4.04 -5.80 0.72
CA PHE A 2 3.77 -4.43 1.14
C PHE A 2 4.08 -4.33 2.63
N TYR A 3 4.72 -3.24 3.06
CA TYR A 3 5.13 -3.09 4.44
C TYR A 3 5.04 -1.64 4.91
N LEU A 4 4.82 -1.49 6.22
CA LEU A 4 4.65 -0.21 6.88
C LEU A 4 6.00 0.38 7.26
N VAL A 5 6.14 1.69 7.07
CA VAL A 5 7.28 2.49 7.47
C VAL A 5 6.77 3.65 8.32
N HIS A 6 7.38 3.85 9.49
CA HIS A 6 7.05 4.97 10.38
C HIS A 6 8.16 6.01 10.32
N GLU A 7 7.86 7.17 9.74
CA GLU A 7 8.82 8.25 9.50
C GLU A 7 8.16 9.61 9.71
N GLY A 8 8.81 10.49 10.47
CA GLY A 8 8.30 11.86 10.71
C GLY A 8 6.93 11.91 11.39
N GLY A 9 6.58 10.91 12.21
CA GLY A 9 5.28 10.81 12.88
C GLY A 9 4.15 10.31 11.98
N GLN A 10 4.46 9.82 10.77
CA GLN A 10 3.49 9.28 9.82
C GLN A 10 3.76 7.82 9.50
N PHE A 11 2.69 7.05 9.30
CA PHE A 11 2.75 5.67 8.83
C PHE A 11 2.51 5.64 7.32
N ARG A 12 3.51 5.15 6.57
CA ARG A 12 3.57 5.13 5.10
C ARG A 12 3.75 3.70 4.61
N THR A 13 3.29 3.37 3.41
CA THR A 13 3.47 2.02 2.85
C THR A 13 4.54 2.01 1.76
N ARG A 14 5.48 1.05 1.85
CA ARG A 14 6.47 0.70 0.82
C ARG A 14 6.25 -0.72 0.30
N VAL A 15 6.98 -1.09 -0.75
CA VAL A 15 6.96 -2.44 -1.31
C VAL A 15 8.36 -3.04 -1.30
N ALA A 16 8.46 -4.34 -1.08
CA ALA A 16 9.66 -5.12 -1.35
C ALA A 16 9.34 -6.20 -2.38
N LYS A 17 10.27 -6.49 -3.29
CA LYS A 17 10.12 -7.48 -4.37
C LYS A 17 11.19 -8.56 -4.24
N ALA A 18 10.83 -9.79 -4.59
CA ALA A 18 11.74 -10.94 -4.65
C ALA A 18 11.33 -11.84 -5.82
N SER A 19 12.26 -12.64 -6.34
CA SER A 19 11.98 -13.63 -7.38
C SER A 19 11.07 -14.77 -6.91
N ASP A 20 11.15 -15.07 -5.61
CA ASP A 20 10.38 -16.10 -4.92
C ASP A 20 10.28 -15.75 -3.42
N PRO A 21 9.39 -16.40 -2.65
CA PRO A 21 9.17 -16.03 -1.25
C PRO A 21 10.36 -16.25 -0.31
N ALA A 22 11.33 -17.08 -0.68
CA ALA A 22 12.51 -17.41 0.14
C ALA A 22 13.77 -16.64 -0.27
N ALA A 23 13.74 -15.93 -1.40
CA ALA A 23 14.84 -15.11 -1.87
C ALA A 23 15.04 -13.84 -1.03
N THR A 24 16.18 -13.19 -1.25
CA THR A 24 16.46 -11.85 -0.73
C THR A 24 15.46 -10.85 -1.30
N TRP A 25 14.80 -10.11 -0.42
CA TRP A 25 13.86 -9.07 -0.78
C TRP A 25 14.60 -7.76 -1.07
N VAL A 26 14.26 -7.13 -2.19
CA VAL A 26 14.73 -5.80 -2.57
C VAL A 26 13.66 -4.78 -2.21
N GLU A 27 13.97 -3.89 -1.28
CA GLU A 27 13.08 -2.82 -0.82
C GLU A 27 12.97 -1.67 -1.83
N SER A 28 11.78 -1.09 -1.95
CA SER A 28 11.57 0.12 -2.74
C SER A 28 12.18 1.35 -2.04
N THR A 29 12.72 2.26 -2.82
CA THR A 29 13.18 3.58 -2.34
C THR A 29 12.06 4.61 -2.28
N SER A 30 10.89 4.30 -2.85
CA SER A 30 9.70 5.15 -2.88
C SER A 30 8.54 4.54 -2.08
N TYR A 31 7.62 5.40 -1.66
CA TYR A 31 6.37 4.97 -1.04
C TYR A 31 5.31 4.72 -2.11
N ILE A 32 4.52 3.68 -1.89
CA ILE A 32 3.35 3.40 -2.71
C ILE A 32 2.10 4.12 -2.20
N LEU A 33 2.08 4.44 -0.90
CA LEU A 33 1.04 5.23 -0.25
C LEU A 33 1.67 6.22 0.71
N LEU A 34 1.20 7.46 0.60
CA LEU A 34 1.54 8.58 1.48
C LEU A 34 0.25 9.12 2.08
N PRO A 35 0.16 9.32 3.42
CA PRO A 35 -1.00 9.96 4.01
C PRO A 35 -1.19 11.37 3.45
N LYS A 36 -2.40 11.67 3.00
CA LYS A 36 -2.82 13.00 2.60
C LYS A 36 -3.73 13.60 3.65
N PHE A 37 -3.25 14.62 4.36
CA PHE A 37 -4.08 15.41 5.27
C PHE A 37 -5.12 16.25 4.49
N PRO A 38 -6.37 16.40 4.97
CA PRO A 38 -6.92 15.82 6.22
C PRO A 38 -7.45 14.39 6.08
N ASP A 39 -7.64 13.89 4.87
CA ASP A 39 -8.41 12.67 4.61
C ASP A 39 -7.81 11.39 5.20
N ASP A 40 -6.48 11.27 5.24
CA ASP A 40 -5.77 10.09 5.76
C ASP A 40 -5.21 10.29 7.17
N LEU A 41 -5.30 11.51 7.70
CA LEU A 41 -4.56 11.96 8.88
C LEU A 41 -3.07 11.56 8.82
N ILE A 42 -2.64 10.59 9.64
CA ILE A 42 -1.23 10.21 9.79
C ILE A 42 -0.93 8.79 9.30
N ASN A 43 -1.93 8.05 8.82
CA ASN A 43 -1.80 6.62 8.53
C ASN A 43 -2.26 6.25 7.13
N VAL A 44 -1.43 5.46 6.44
CA VAL A 44 -1.83 4.60 5.31
C VAL A 44 -1.17 3.24 5.51
N SER A 45 -1.92 2.29 6.08
CA SER A 45 -1.43 0.97 6.51
C SER A 45 -2.28 -0.17 5.97
N ASP A 46 -1.86 -1.41 6.25
CA ASP A 46 -2.65 -2.63 6.01
C ASP A 46 -3.12 -2.75 4.55
N PHE A 47 -2.24 -2.38 3.63
CA PHE A 47 -2.53 -2.46 2.20
C PHE A 47 -2.80 -3.91 1.79
N GLY A 48 -4.00 -4.14 1.28
CA GLY A 48 -4.43 -5.39 0.69
C GLY A 48 -5.00 -5.14 -0.70
N PHE A 49 -4.83 -6.10 -1.61
CA PHE A 49 -5.37 -6.00 -2.96
C PHE A 49 -5.77 -7.38 -3.49
N VAL A 50 -6.67 -7.38 -4.46
CA VAL A 50 -7.18 -8.57 -5.15
C VAL A 50 -7.50 -8.22 -6.59
N GLU A 51 -7.23 -9.14 -7.51
CA GLU A 51 -7.75 -9.05 -8.87
C GLU A 51 -9.10 -9.75 -8.96
N PHE A 52 -10.10 -9.07 -9.54
CA PHE A 52 -11.37 -9.68 -9.90
C PHE A 52 -11.83 -9.13 -11.27
N ASN A 53 -12.13 -10.04 -12.20
CA ASN A 53 -12.60 -9.72 -13.55
C ASN A 53 -11.67 -8.72 -14.30
N GLY A 54 -10.36 -8.92 -14.20
CA GLY A 54 -9.36 -8.05 -14.85
C GLY A 54 -9.20 -6.66 -14.24
N VAL A 55 -9.82 -6.40 -13.08
CA VAL A 55 -9.69 -5.16 -12.31
C VAL A 55 -8.98 -5.47 -11.01
N THR A 56 -7.94 -4.70 -10.69
CA THR A 56 -7.26 -4.79 -9.40
C THR A 56 -7.94 -3.85 -8.41
N TYR A 57 -8.47 -4.39 -7.33
CA TYR A 57 -9.05 -3.63 -6.21
C TYR A 57 -8.05 -3.61 -5.07
N ALA A 58 -7.92 -2.48 -4.40
CA ALA A 58 -7.15 -2.38 -3.16
C ALA A 58 -7.91 -1.66 -2.07
N LEU A 59 -7.57 -2.02 -0.84
CA LEU A 59 -8.01 -1.39 0.39
C LEU A 59 -6.80 -1.12 1.28
N TYR A 60 -6.89 -0.05 2.06
CA TYR A 60 -5.90 0.28 3.07
C TYR A 60 -6.55 1.08 4.19
N SER A 61 -6.03 0.90 5.39
CA SER A 61 -6.44 1.61 6.59
C SER A 61 -5.92 3.05 6.54
N VAL A 62 -6.73 4.01 6.99
CA VAL A 62 -6.38 5.42 7.09
C VAL A 62 -6.79 6.02 8.43
N GLY A 63 -6.18 7.14 8.82
CA GLY A 63 -6.55 7.88 10.03
C GLY A 63 -5.43 8.01 11.06
N ASP A 64 -5.82 8.05 12.33
CA ASP A 64 -4.95 8.04 13.51
C ASP A 64 -5.35 6.84 14.37
N GLN A 65 -4.42 5.89 14.48
CA GLN A 65 -4.60 4.62 15.17
C GLN A 65 -5.00 4.76 16.66
N THR A 66 -4.83 5.95 17.24
CA THR A 66 -5.20 6.25 18.63
C THR A 66 -6.58 6.89 18.80
N THR A 67 -7.13 7.50 17.74
CA THR A 67 -8.36 8.31 17.85
C THR A 67 -9.44 7.93 16.85
N SER A 68 -9.10 7.72 15.58
CA SER A 68 -10.07 7.45 14.52
C SER A 68 -9.42 6.72 13.36
N MET A 69 -10.06 5.64 12.91
CA MET A 69 -9.58 4.82 11.80
C MET A 69 -10.71 4.59 10.81
N ASP A 70 -10.37 4.57 9.52
CA ASP A 70 -11.29 4.24 8.43
C ASP A 70 -10.55 3.42 7.35
N VAL A 71 -11.25 3.04 6.28
CA VAL A 71 -10.70 2.27 5.17
C VAL A 71 -10.98 2.99 3.85
N LYS A 72 -9.91 3.30 3.10
CA LYS A 72 -10.02 3.74 1.72
C LYS A 72 -10.00 2.56 0.76
N ARG A 73 -10.69 2.73 -0.37
CA ARG A 73 -10.80 1.74 -1.44
C ARG A 73 -10.43 2.39 -2.76
N VAL A 74 -9.66 1.69 -3.57
CA VAL A 74 -9.25 2.14 -4.91
C VAL A 74 -9.28 0.96 -5.86
N TRP A 75 -9.41 1.24 -7.15
CA TRP A 75 -9.30 0.22 -8.17
C TRP A 75 -8.51 0.73 -9.38
N TRP A 76 -7.85 -0.20 -10.06
CA TRP A 76 -7.18 0.01 -11.33
C TRP A 76 -7.81 -0.92 -12.37
N THR A 77 -8.09 -0.39 -13.57
CA THR A 77 -8.64 -1.16 -14.70
C THR A 77 -7.61 -2.08 -15.36
N GLN A 78 -6.63 -2.54 -14.58
CA GLN A 78 -5.48 -3.32 -15.00
C GLN A 78 -5.44 -4.60 -14.16
N THR A 79 -4.87 -5.66 -14.73
CA THR A 79 -4.64 -6.92 -14.01
C THR A 79 -3.63 -6.71 -12.89
N GLN A 80 -3.61 -7.61 -11.92
CA GLN A 80 -2.63 -7.63 -10.82
C GLN A 80 -1.21 -7.65 -11.38
N ASN A 81 -0.96 -8.41 -12.45
CA ASN A 81 0.37 -8.46 -13.06
C ASN A 81 0.79 -7.10 -13.63
N GLN A 82 -0.12 -6.38 -14.29
CA GLN A 82 0.14 -5.04 -14.81
C GLN A 82 0.30 -4.02 -13.67
N PHE A 83 -0.55 -4.09 -12.65
CA PHE A 83 -0.45 -3.28 -11.45
C PHE A 83 0.92 -3.45 -10.78
N LEU A 84 1.33 -4.69 -10.48
CA LEU A 84 2.61 -4.98 -9.84
C LEU A 84 3.83 -4.56 -10.69
N ALA A 85 3.72 -4.65 -12.02
CA ALA A 85 4.75 -4.17 -12.93
C ALA A 85 4.88 -2.64 -12.97
N ALA A 86 3.81 -1.91 -12.64
CA ALA A 86 3.79 -0.45 -12.57
C ALA A 86 4.27 0.10 -11.22
N ILE A 87 4.36 -0.74 -10.18
CA ILE A 87 4.89 -0.31 -8.88
C ILE A 87 6.41 -0.13 -9.02
N PRO A 88 6.99 0.98 -8.51
CA PRO A 88 8.43 1.22 -8.52
C PRO A 88 9.24 0.12 -7.80
#